data_AF-A0AAU2II71-F1
#
_entry.id   AF-A0AAU2II71-F1
#
_cell.length_a   1.000
_cell.length_b   1.000
_cell.length_c   1.000
_cell.angle_alpha   90.00
_cell.angle_beta   90.00
_cell.angle_gamma   90.00
#
_symmetry.space_group_name_H-M   'P 1'
#
loop_
_entity.id
_entity.type
_entity.pdbx_description
1 polymer ?
#
loop_
_entity_poly.entity_id
_entity_poly.type
_entity_poly.pdbx_seq_one_letter_code
_entity_poly.pdbx_strand_id
1 'polypeptide(L)'
;MSTPNDMSPDLWEGFDHIDPEQITGPAWDEPVPLKARPPLPTFPVDTLPAWLGDMVRGVAEETQTPIDLAGCLALAVIATAAGGRVKVCVRGHWREPVNIYTAVALDPGNRKSAVFDLMVRPLLDAEKALIELSGPVRAEAETLARLAEAAAQKAAQKAAGAEPGQRDALTAEAVELAQAAEEMTIPSVPQLVADDATPETIGTLLAQQNGRISCMSAEGELFDIIAGRYTGKPNMGMFLKGHAGDMIRVNRQSREAEHIDSPAVTVGLAIQPEVLDSLARIDGADGRGLLARFLYSKPLSLVGSRNLSPDLLDEQVAATYTRQLAGLTLALADWTDPALLTLTPEADAVMLAFQKVTEARLGRDGSFAPIVKWASKRDGAVARIAGLLHLANHPEDGWHKPIEASTMAAATELGVYFTAHALDVFDTMSADPAHDAALTVLAHLIGSRPPQITKRELFRALRRADFPAIGDLDPALALLEEHGWIRQQPPPPRTGRGGRPPSPRYETHPRIGRGA
;
A
#
# COMPACT_ATOMS: atom_id res chain seq x y z
N MET A 1 41.89 16.27 -91.06
CA MET A 1 43.15 16.43 -90.30
C MET A 1 43.01 17.72 -89.52
N SER A 2 42.98 17.78 -88.19
CA SER A 2 43.22 16.78 -87.14
C SER A 2 42.58 17.31 -85.85
N THR A 3 41.95 16.42 -85.08
CA THR A 3 41.68 16.61 -83.64
C THR A 3 42.97 16.48 -82.84
N PRO A 4 43.13 17.27 -81.78
CA PRO A 4 43.36 16.70 -80.44
C PRO A 4 42.50 17.47 -79.40
N ASN A 5 41.57 16.86 -78.67
CA ASN A 5 41.74 15.93 -77.56
C ASN A 5 42.86 16.35 -76.58
N ASP A 6 42.50 17.21 -75.63
CA ASP A 6 43.23 17.31 -74.36
C ASP A 6 42.20 17.42 -73.23
N MET A 7 41.95 16.27 -72.61
CA MET A 7 41.13 16.11 -71.41
C MET A 7 41.93 16.71 -70.24
N SER A 8 41.31 17.63 -69.49
CA SER A 8 41.94 18.17 -68.29
C SER A 8 42.22 17.06 -67.27
N PRO A 9 43.27 17.20 -66.44
CA PRO A 9 43.67 16.19 -65.48
C PRO A 9 42.58 15.99 -64.42
N ASP A 10 42.51 14.75 -63.92
CA ASP A 10 41.61 14.28 -62.88
C ASP A 10 41.49 15.31 -61.73
N LEU A 11 40.28 15.85 -61.55
CA LEU A 11 39.89 16.77 -60.48
C LEU A 11 39.98 16.16 -59.06
N TRP A 12 40.50 14.93 -58.98
CA TRP A 12 40.53 14.06 -57.81
C TRP A 12 41.96 13.66 -57.39
N GLU A 13 43.00 14.08 -58.11
CA GLU A 13 44.38 13.89 -57.67
C GLU A 13 44.67 14.73 -56.41
N GLY A 14 44.76 14.07 -55.26
CA GLY A 14 45.11 14.68 -53.97
C GLY A 14 44.09 14.50 -52.85
N PHE A 15 42.93 13.88 -53.12
CA PHE A 15 42.10 13.36 -52.04
C PHE A 15 42.55 11.94 -51.71
N ASP A 16 43.32 11.79 -50.64
CA ASP A 16 43.50 10.48 -50.00
C ASP A 16 42.13 9.84 -49.85
N HIS A 17 42.01 8.55 -50.16
CA HIS A 17 40.77 7.78 -50.03
C HIS A 17 40.28 7.89 -48.57
N ILE A 18 39.39 8.83 -48.29
CA ILE A 18 38.78 8.96 -46.97
C ILE A 18 37.77 7.82 -46.87
N ASP A 19 38.10 6.79 -46.09
CA ASP A 19 37.15 5.72 -45.79
C ASP A 19 35.85 6.35 -45.27
N PRO A 20 34.65 5.94 -45.72
CA PRO A 20 33.38 6.49 -45.24
C PRO A 20 33.30 6.51 -43.70
N GLU A 21 33.93 5.53 -43.05
CA GLU A 21 34.08 5.42 -41.58
C GLU A 21 34.88 6.56 -40.94
N GLN A 22 35.81 7.18 -41.67
CA GLN A 22 36.56 8.37 -41.22
C GLN A 22 35.71 9.66 -41.28
N ILE A 23 34.63 9.68 -42.07
CA ILE A 23 33.71 10.82 -42.21
C ILE A 23 32.53 10.71 -41.23
N THR A 24 31.99 9.51 -41.03
CA THR A 24 30.79 9.30 -40.21
C THR A 24 31.07 8.96 -38.75
N GLY A 25 32.32 8.68 -38.38
CA GLY A 25 32.65 8.02 -37.13
C GLY A 25 32.18 6.56 -37.12
N PRO A 26 32.52 5.77 -36.09
CA PRO A 26 32.09 4.38 -36.00
C PRO A 26 30.56 4.31 -36.02
N ALA A 27 30.01 3.44 -36.87
CA ALA A 27 28.57 3.25 -36.95
C ALA A 27 28.02 2.81 -35.58
N TRP A 28 27.02 3.55 -35.11
CA TRP A 28 26.19 3.15 -33.98
C TRP A 28 24.94 2.50 -34.54
N ASP A 29 24.62 1.30 -34.06
CA ASP A 29 23.29 0.74 -34.24
C ASP A 29 22.30 1.54 -33.40
N GLU A 30 21.04 1.52 -33.84
CA GLU A 30 19.96 2.19 -33.15
C GLU A 30 19.77 1.59 -31.74
N PRO A 31 19.95 2.36 -30.63
CA PRO A 31 19.88 1.81 -29.29
C PRO A 31 18.49 1.27 -29.00
N VAL A 32 18.44 0.11 -28.35
CA VAL A 32 17.19 -0.46 -27.88
C VAL A 32 16.73 0.35 -26.67
N PRO A 33 15.56 1.02 -26.72
CA PRO A 33 15.10 1.81 -25.58
C PRO A 33 15.01 0.96 -24.32
N LEU A 34 15.65 1.44 -23.24
CA LEU A 34 15.23 1.03 -21.91
C LEU A 34 13.79 1.53 -21.75
N LYS A 35 12.85 0.65 -21.41
CA LYS A 35 11.45 1.03 -21.27
C LYS A 35 11.32 1.99 -20.08
N ALA A 36 11.29 3.29 -20.37
CA ALA A 36 10.99 4.30 -19.37
C ALA A 36 9.57 4.07 -18.84
N ARG A 37 9.42 4.08 -17.51
CA ARG A 37 8.11 3.91 -16.92
C ARG A 37 7.26 5.17 -17.15
N PRO A 38 6.01 5.02 -17.62
CA PRO A 38 5.14 6.17 -17.81
C PRO A 38 4.87 6.86 -16.46
N PRO A 39 4.63 8.19 -16.46
CA PRO A 39 4.25 8.88 -15.24
C PRO A 39 2.97 8.25 -14.66
N LEU A 40 2.99 7.99 -13.36
CA LEU A 40 1.85 7.41 -12.65
C LEU A 40 0.72 8.44 -12.55
N PRO A 41 -0.56 7.99 -12.63
CA PRO A 41 -1.69 8.89 -12.44
C PRO A 41 -1.69 9.46 -11.03
N THR A 42 -2.13 10.70 -10.88
CA THR A 42 -2.39 11.34 -9.58
C THR A 42 -3.65 10.76 -8.96
N PHE A 43 -3.73 10.78 -7.62
CA PHE A 43 -4.93 10.31 -6.92
C PHE A 43 -6.17 11.10 -7.35
N PRO A 44 -7.27 10.43 -7.79
CA PRO A 44 -8.45 11.08 -8.34
C PRO A 44 -9.34 11.61 -7.22
N VAL A 45 -8.91 12.67 -6.53
CA VAL A 45 -9.59 13.22 -5.33
C VAL A 45 -11.04 13.64 -5.58
N ASP A 46 -11.38 14.00 -6.82
CA ASP A 46 -12.75 14.38 -7.21
C ASP A 46 -13.75 13.21 -7.19
N THR A 47 -13.25 11.97 -7.05
CA THR A 47 -14.07 10.78 -6.80
C THR A 47 -14.58 10.71 -5.36
N LEU A 48 -13.99 11.47 -4.44
CA LEU A 48 -14.39 11.50 -3.04
C LEU A 48 -15.60 12.42 -2.84
N PRO A 49 -16.45 12.15 -1.84
CA PRO A 49 -17.48 13.10 -1.39
C PRO A 49 -16.84 14.43 -1.03
N ALA A 50 -17.54 15.55 -1.31
CA ALA A 50 -16.99 16.90 -1.18
C ALA A 50 -16.26 17.15 0.15
N TRP A 51 -16.89 16.85 1.29
CA TRP A 51 -16.28 17.06 2.61
C TRP A 51 -14.99 16.27 2.84
N LEU A 52 -14.85 15.10 2.23
CA LEU A 52 -13.67 14.25 2.34
C LEU A 52 -12.60 14.70 1.34
N GLY A 53 -13.00 15.05 0.12
CA GLY A 53 -12.14 15.61 -0.91
C GLY A 53 -11.51 16.95 -0.48
N ASP A 54 -12.30 17.83 0.14
CA ASP A 54 -11.85 19.12 0.66
C ASP A 54 -10.80 18.93 1.77
N MET A 55 -11.02 17.98 2.69
CA MET A 55 -10.04 17.62 3.72
C MET A 55 -8.74 17.09 3.09
N VAL A 56 -8.85 16.19 2.12
CA VAL A 56 -7.69 15.61 1.42
C VAL A 56 -6.88 16.69 0.70
N ARG A 57 -7.55 17.62 -0.01
CA ARG A 57 -6.90 18.76 -0.67
C ARG A 57 -6.24 19.70 0.33
N GLY A 58 -6.96 20.08 1.38
CA GLY A 58 -6.46 21.01 2.40
C GLY A 58 -5.25 20.47 3.16
N VAL A 59 -5.28 19.18 3.54
CA VAL A 59 -4.13 18.53 4.19
C VAL A 59 -2.94 18.43 3.24
N ALA A 60 -3.15 18.05 1.98
CA ALA A 60 -2.09 17.97 0.98
C ALA A 60 -1.43 19.33 0.74
N GLU A 61 -2.21 20.40 0.65
CA GLU A 61 -1.72 21.78 0.49
C GLU A 61 -0.98 22.26 1.75
N GLU A 62 -1.59 22.21 2.93
CA GLU A 62 -0.94 22.71 4.17
C GLU A 62 0.39 21.97 4.44
N THR A 63 0.37 20.64 4.28
CA THR A 63 1.56 19.82 4.55
C THR A 63 2.53 19.79 3.39
N GLN A 64 2.16 20.30 2.21
CA GLN A 64 2.96 20.20 0.97
C GLN A 64 3.44 18.77 0.73
N THR A 65 2.47 17.86 0.74
CA THR A 65 2.64 16.42 0.47
C THR A 65 1.80 16.00 -0.74
N PRO A 66 2.15 14.89 -1.40
CA PRO A 66 1.32 14.40 -2.48
C PRO A 66 -0.09 14.07 -2.00
N ILE A 67 -1.08 14.49 -2.77
CA ILE A 67 -2.51 14.32 -2.46
C ILE A 67 -2.88 12.85 -2.23
N ASP A 68 -2.15 11.94 -2.87
CA ASP A 68 -2.26 10.49 -2.76
C ASP A 68 -2.11 9.98 -1.33
N LEU A 69 -1.25 10.60 -0.51
CA LEU A 69 -1.06 10.19 0.88
C LEU A 69 -2.32 10.45 1.70
N ALA A 70 -2.84 11.68 1.66
CA ALA A 70 -4.08 12.02 2.36
C ALA A 70 -5.27 11.24 1.77
N GLY A 71 -5.34 11.05 0.45
CA GLY A 71 -6.41 10.30 -0.21
C GLY A 71 -6.46 8.81 0.19
N CYS A 72 -5.32 8.14 0.26
CA CYS A 72 -5.27 6.75 0.72
C CYS A 72 -5.63 6.62 2.21
N LEU A 73 -5.16 7.54 3.06
CA LEU A 73 -5.52 7.55 4.46
C LEU A 73 -7.00 7.88 4.70
N ALA A 74 -7.60 8.74 3.88
CA ALA A 74 -9.03 9.00 3.92
C ALA A 74 -9.83 7.69 3.74
N LEU A 75 -9.49 6.89 2.73
CA LEU A 75 -10.14 5.59 2.50
C LEU A 75 -9.91 4.62 3.68
N ALA A 76 -8.69 4.54 4.20
CA ALA A 76 -8.37 3.68 5.34
C ALA A 76 -9.13 4.10 6.61
N VAL A 77 -9.28 5.40 6.87
CA VAL A 77 -9.99 5.92 8.05
C VAL A 77 -11.49 5.63 7.97
N ILE A 78 -12.14 5.83 6.81
CA ILE A 78 -13.54 5.40 6.61
C ILE A 78 -13.67 3.88 6.77
N ALA A 79 -12.70 3.11 6.26
CA ALA A 79 -12.69 1.67 6.41
C ALA A 79 -12.49 1.20 7.85
N THR A 80 -11.81 1.95 8.70
CA THR A 80 -11.75 1.66 10.15
C THR A 80 -13.08 1.94 10.84
N ALA A 81 -13.76 3.03 10.47
CA ALA A 81 -15.08 3.34 11.03
C ALA A 81 -16.12 2.26 10.70
N ALA A 82 -16.13 1.79 9.44
CA ALA A 82 -17.15 0.86 8.92
C ALA A 82 -16.74 -0.62 8.87
N GLY A 83 -15.45 -0.92 8.99
CA GLY A 83 -14.89 -2.28 8.88
C GLY A 83 -15.50 -3.24 9.91
N GLY A 84 -15.89 -4.43 9.44
CA GLY A 84 -16.58 -5.44 10.27
C GLY A 84 -18.05 -5.13 10.55
N ARG A 85 -18.53 -3.93 10.20
CA ARG A 85 -19.90 -3.46 10.43
C ARG A 85 -20.71 -3.36 9.14
N VAL A 86 -20.06 -3.35 7.99
CA VAL A 86 -20.71 -3.23 6.68
C VAL A 86 -20.07 -4.20 5.67
N LYS A 87 -20.92 -4.82 4.84
CA LYS A 87 -20.56 -5.67 3.70
C LYS A 87 -21.29 -5.16 2.44
N VAL A 88 -20.66 -5.31 1.29
CA VAL A 88 -21.26 -5.03 -0.02
C VAL A 88 -21.64 -6.36 -0.67
N CYS A 89 -22.92 -6.53 -0.99
CA CYS A 89 -23.42 -7.60 -1.83
C CYS A 89 -23.34 -7.16 -3.29
N VAL A 90 -22.35 -7.68 -4.03
CA VAL A 90 -22.18 -7.34 -5.44
C VAL A 90 -23.19 -8.12 -6.28
N ARG A 91 -23.22 -9.45 -6.15
CA ARG A 91 -24.18 -10.32 -6.84
C ARG A 91 -24.35 -11.67 -6.15
N GLY A 92 -25.58 -12.12 -5.97
CA GLY A 92 -25.89 -13.44 -5.38
C GLY A 92 -25.27 -13.63 -4.00
N HIS A 93 -24.33 -14.57 -3.88
CA HIS A 93 -23.60 -14.84 -2.63
C HIS A 93 -22.23 -14.14 -2.54
N TRP A 94 -21.84 -13.39 -3.58
CA TRP A 94 -20.59 -12.64 -3.54
C TRP A 94 -20.74 -11.40 -2.65
N ARG A 95 -20.07 -11.44 -1.50
CA ARG A 95 -20.08 -10.40 -0.49
C ARG A 95 -18.65 -9.98 -0.18
N GLU A 96 -18.41 -8.68 -0.13
CA GLU A 96 -17.13 -8.09 0.22
C GLU A 96 -17.24 -7.26 1.51
N PRO A 97 -16.43 -7.50 2.54
CA PRO A 97 -16.39 -6.62 3.70
C PRO A 97 -15.66 -5.31 3.35
N VAL A 98 -16.10 -4.18 3.88
CA VAL A 98 -15.59 -2.85 3.45
C VAL A 98 -14.17 -2.51 3.94
N ASN A 99 -13.54 -3.37 4.73
CA ASN A 99 -12.16 -3.16 5.18
C ASN A 99 -11.17 -3.27 4.02
N ILE A 100 -10.14 -2.43 4.02
CA ILE A 100 -9.14 -2.35 2.95
C ILE A 100 -7.73 -2.27 3.51
N TYR A 101 -6.74 -2.64 2.69
CA TYR A 101 -5.32 -2.43 2.97
C TYR A 101 -4.77 -1.40 1.98
N THR A 102 -4.22 -0.30 2.47
CA THR A 102 -3.56 0.73 1.65
C THR A 102 -2.09 0.85 2.06
N ALA A 103 -1.20 0.97 1.07
CA ALA A 103 0.23 1.23 1.29
C ALA A 103 0.72 2.35 0.37
N VAL A 104 1.10 3.47 0.96
CA VAL A 104 1.68 4.62 0.27
C VAL A 104 3.19 4.58 0.42
N ALA A 105 3.94 4.45 -0.67
CA ALA A 105 5.39 4.44 -0.68
C ALA A 105 5.93 5.86 -0.91
N LEU A 106 6.57 6.43 0.11
CA LEU A 106 7.13 7.78 0.11
C LEU A 106 8.44 7.83 0.89
N ASP A 107 9.45 8.46 0.29
CA ASP A 107 10.77 8.65 0.89
C ASP A 107 10.71 9.39 2.24
N PRO A 108 11.71 9.20 3.12
CA PRO A 108 11.90 10.04 4.29
C PRO A 108 11.83 11.54 4.00
N GLY A 109 11.31 12.31 4.96
CA GLY A 109 11.18 13.77 4.81
C GLY A 109 9.93 14.23 4.04
N ASN A 110 9.04 13.32 3.64
CA ASN A 110 7.73 13.63 3.05
C ASN A 110 6.63 13.97 4.06
N ARG A 111 6.99 14.39 5.29
CA ARG A 111 6.03 14.82 6.34
C ARG A 111 4.89 13.81 6.61
N LYS A 112 5.18 12.52 6.43
CA LYS A 112 4.20 11.41 6.57
C LYS A 112 3.46 11.47 7.91
N SER A 113 4.18 11.64 9.01
CA SER A 113 3.60 11.71 10.36
C SER A 113 2.62 12.87 10.53
N ALA A 114 2.89 14.06 9.95
CA ALA A 114 1.99 15.20 10.04
C ALA A 114 0.66 14.94 9.31
N VAL A 115 0.71 14.28 8.15
CA VAL A 115 -0.50 13.89 7.41
C VAL A 115 -1.27 12.81 8.17
N PHE A 116 -0.58 11.84 8.77
CA PHE A 116 -1.20 10.85 9.65
C PHE A 116 -1.92 11.50 10.82
N ASP A 117 -1.28 12.44 11.51
CA ASP A 117 -1.88 13.14 12.63
C ASP A 117 -3.17 13.85 12.20
N LEU A 118 -3.15 14.63 11.12
CA LEU A 118 -4.34 15.36 10.64
C LEU A 118 -5.47 14.43 10.19
N MET A 119 -5.16 13.34 9.50
CA MET A 119 -6.17 12.43 8.94
C MET A 119 -6.73 11.44 9.97
N VAL A 120 -5.90 10.94 10.88
CA VAL A 120 -6.24 9.86 11.83
C VAL A 120 -6.73 10.41 13.16
N ARG A 121 -6.32 11.62 13.57
CA ARG A 121 -6.70 12.19 14.88
C ARG A 121 -8.19 12.17 15.17
N PRO A 122 -9.10 12.54 14.23
CA PRO A 122 -10.53 12.50 14.53
C PRO A 122 -11.09 11.09 14.79
N LEU A 123 -10.45 10.05 14.23
CA LEU A 123 -10.78 8.66 14.54
C LEU A 123 -10.35 8.29 15.97
N LEU A 124 -9.17 8.74 16.42
CA LEU A 124 -8.70 8.53 17.80
C LEU A 124 -9.54 9.31 18.82
N ASP A 125 -10.04 10.49 18.44
CA ASP A 125 -10.93 11.25 19.30
C ASP A 125 -12.34 10.60 19.38
N ALA A 126 -12.81 9.95 18.30
CA ALA A 126 -14.00 9.10 18.35
C ALA A 126 -13.80 7.84 19.21
N GLU A 127 -12.62 7.22 19.16
CA GLU A 127 -12.25 6.10 20.06
C GLU A 127 -12.32 6.53 21.53
N LYS A 128 -11.77 7.70 21.89
CA LYS A 128 -11.90 8.24 23.25
C LYS A 128 -13.36 8.45 23.67
N ALA A 129 -14.19 8.99 22.78
CA ALA A 129 -15.61 9.15 23.04
C ALA A 129 -16.30 7.79 23.31
N LEU A 130 -15.95 6.75 22.56
CA LEU A 130 -16.46 5.38 22.81
C LEU A 130 -16.00 4.84 24.17
N ILE A 131 -14.76 5.08 24.56
CA ILE A 131 -14.23 4.68 25.88
C ILE A 131 -15.01 5.38 27.00
N GLU A 132 -15.25 6.69 26.87
CA GLU A 132 -16.02 7.47 27.85
C GLU A 132 -17.48 6.99 27.93
N LEU A 133 -18.15 6.80 26.79
CA LEU A 133 -19.54 6.35 26.72
C LEU A 133 -19.74 4.92 27.27
N SER A 134 -18.77 4.02 27.04
CA SER A 134 -18.83 2.64 27.53
C SER A 134 -18.44 2.50 29.01
N GLY A 135 -17.81 3.52 29.61
CA GLY A 135 -17.30 3.49 30.98
C GLY A 135 -18.34 3.06 32.04
N PRO A 136 -19.54 3.68 32.09
CA PRO A 136 -20.57 3.32 33.07
C PRO A 136 -21.05 1.86 32.93
N VAL A 137 -21.34 1.42 31.72
CA VAL A 137 -21.81 0.05 31.43
C VAL A 137 -20.74 -0.98 31.82
N ARG A 138 -19.48 -0.67 31.54
CA ARG A 138 -18.35 -1.52 31.91
C ARG A 138 -18.14 -1.59 33.42
N ALA A 139 -18.19 -0.46 34.12
CA ALA A 139 -18.05 -0.42 35.57
C ALA A 139 -19.19 -1.18 36.29
N GLU A 140 -20.42 -1.09 35.77
CA GLU A 140 -21.56 -1.88 36.24
C GLU A 140 -21.32 -3.38 36.01
N ALA A 141 -20.97 -3.78 34.78
CA ALA A 141 -20.68 -5.17 34.43
C ALA A 141 -19.54 -5.77 35.27
N GLU A 142 -18.44 -5.02 35.48
CA GLU A 142 -17.32 -5.43 36.34
C GLU A 142 -17.77 -5.62 37.80
N THR A 143 -18.65 -4.76 38.29
CA THR A 143 -19.17 -4.85 39.66
C THR A 143 -20.08 -6.06 39.81
N LEU A 144 -21.00 -6.28 38.86
CA LEU A 144 -21.90 -7.43 38.85
C LEU A 144 -21.13 -8.75 38.74
N ALA A 145 -20.13 -8.83 37.85
CA ALA A 145 -19.28 -10.00 37.69
C ALA A 145 -18.53 -10.32 39.00
N ARG A 146 -17.96 -9.31 39.66
CA ARG A 146 -17.28 -9.49 40.96
C ARG A 146 -18.23 -9.97 42.06
N LEU A 147 -19.46 -9.46 42.09
CA LEU A 147 -20.48 -9.90 43.04
C LEU A 147 -20.92 -11.35 42.77
N ALA A 148 -21.11 -11.72 41.51
CA ALA A 148 -21.46 -13.08 41.10
C ALA A 148 -20.34 -14.07 41.44
N GLU A 149 -19.08 -13.73 41.14
CA GLU A 149 -17.92 -14.56 41.50
C GLU A 149 -17.80 -14.74 43.02
N ALA A 150 -17.97 -13.67 43.79
CA ALA A 150 -17.95 -13.75 45.26
C ALA A 150 -19.09 -14.62 45.82
N ALA A 151 -20.29 -14.54 45.22
CA ALA A 151 -21.43 -15.38 45.58
C ALA A 151 -21.15 -16.86 45.27
N ALA A 152 -20.62 -17.16 44.08
CA ALA A 152 -20.24 -18.50 43.66
C ALA A 152 -19.15 -19.10 44.58
N GLN A 153 -18.11 -18.33 44.91
CA GLN A 153 -17.05 -18.75 45.83
C GLN A 153 -17.60 -19.04 47.24
N LYS A 154 -18.50 -18.18 47.75
CA LYS A 154 -19.13 -18.39 49.06
C LYS A 154 -20.03 -19.63 49.08
N ALA A 155 -20.80 -19.86 48.02
CA ALA A 155 -21.62 -21.06 47.88
C ALA A 155 -20.76 -22.32 47.80
N ALA A 156 -19.66 -22.29 47.03
CA ALA A 156 -18.71 -23.40 46.94
C ALA A 156 -18.06 -23.73 48.30
N GLN A 157 -17.66 -22.72 49.08
CA GLN A 157 -17.13 -22.91 50.43
C GLN A 157 -18.17 -23.53 51.37
N LYS A 158 -19.43 -23.05 51.30
CA LYS A 158 -20.54 -23.59 52.10
C LYS A 158 -20.81 -25.06 51.76
N ALA A 159 -20.79 -25.42 50.47
CA ALA A 159 -20.95 -26.79 50.02
C ALA A 159 -19.79 -27.70 50.48
N ALA A 160 -18.55 -27.19 50.45
CA ALA A 160 -17.38 -27.95 50.88
C ALA A 160 -17.39 -28.30 52.38
N GLY A 161 -17.97 -27.43 53.21
CA GLY A 161 -18.12 -27.62 54.67
C GLY A 161 -19.43 -28.26 55.13
N ALA A 162 -20.30 -28.71 54.21
CA ALA A 162 -21.64 -29.20 54.54
C ALA A 162 -21.67 -30.68 54.96
N GLU A 163 -22.60 -31.01 55.86
CA GLU A 163 -22.91 -32.38 56.26
C GLU A 163 -23.46 -33.22 55.08
N PRO A 164 -23.27 -34.56 55.07
CA PRO A 164 -23.60 -35.41 53.93
C PRO A 164 -25.03 -35.27 53.39
N GLY A 165 -26.02 -34.99 54.26
CA GLY A 165 -27.42 -34.85 53.86
C GLY A 165 -27.78 -33.51 53.18
N GLN A 166 -26.92 -32.50 53.24
CA GLN A 166 -27.14 -31.17 52.64
C GLN A 166 -26.15 -30.82 51.54
N ARG A 167 -25.08 -31.63 51.40
CA ARG A 167 -23.98 -31.38 50.48
C ARG A 167 -24.43 -31.34 49.02
N ASP A 168 -25.25 -32.29 48.59
CA ASP A 168 -25.70 -32.37 47.19
C ASP A 168 -26.48 -31.12 46.75
N ALA A 169 -27.40 -30.63 47.59
CA ALA A 169 -28.19 -29.43 47.29
C ALA A 169 -27.32 -28.16 47.25
N LEU A 170 -26.38 -28.03 48.19
CA LEU A 170 -25.46 -26.88 48.23
C LEU A 170 -24.43 -26.91 47.10
N THR A 171 -24.00 -28.10 46.67
CA THR A 171 -23.14 -28.25 45.48
C THR A 171 -23.88 -27.84 44.21
N ALA A 172 -25.15 -28.22 44.06
CA ALA A 172 -25.96 -27.77 42.92
C ALA A 172 -26.11 -26.24 42.87
N GLU A 173 -26.41 -25.60 44.01
CA GLU A 173 -26.47 -24.13 44.14
C GLU A 173 -25.13 -23.46 43.79
N ALA A 174 -24.02 -24.01 44.26
CA ALA A 174 -22.69 -23.48 43.96
C ALA A 174 -22.32 -23.60 42.48
N VAL A 175 -22.70 -24.70 41.82
CA VAL A 175 -22.49 -24.89 40.38
C VAL A 175 -23.34 -23.91 39.57
N GLU A 176 -24.60 -23.72 39.93
CA GLU A 176 -25.50 -22.76 39.26
C GLU A 176 -24.96 -21.32 39.36
N LEU A 177 -24.52 -20.91 40.56
CA LEU A 177 -23.92 -19.58 40.75
C LEU A 177 -22.59 -19.43 40.01
N ALA A 178 -21.77 -20.48 39.94
CA ALA A 178 -20.53 -20.45 39.18
C ALA A 178 -20.78 -20.31 37.67
N GLN A 179 -21.76 -21.05 37.13
CA GLN A 179 -22.19 -20.93 35.74
C GLN A 179 -22.73 -19.54 35.44
N ALA A 180 -23.61 -19.01 36.29
CA ALA A 180 -24.14 -17.66 36.14
C ALA A 180 -23.05 -16.58 36.19
N ALA A 181 -22.00 -16.77 36.99
CA ALA A 181 -20.84 -15.86 37.03
C ALA A 181 -19.97 -15.97 35.78
N GLU A 182 -19.79 -17.17 35.23
CA GLU A 182 -19.01 -17.44 34.01
C GLU A 182 -19.70 -16.90 32.75
N GLU A 183 -21.04 -16.94 32.71
CA GLU A 183 -21.84 -16.37 31.60
C GLU A 183 -21.81 -14.83 31.57
N MET A 184 -21.38 -14.15 32.64
CA MET A 184 -21.30 -12.69 32.66
C MET A 184 -20.14 -12.18 31.81
N THR A 185 -20.48 -11.50 30.72
CA THR A 185 -19.49 -10.87 29.83
C THR A 185 -19.22 -9.43 30.24
N ILE A 186 -17.96 -9.08 30.50
CA ILE A 186 -17.53 -7.69 30.68
C ILE A 186 -17.13 -7.13 29.31
N PRO A 187 -17.78 -6.05 28.82
CA PRO A 187 -17.37 -5.44 27.56
C PRO A 187 -15.93 -4.94 27.63
N SER A 188 -15.16 -5.22 26.57
CA SER A 188 -13.78 -4.74 26.44
C SER A 188 -13.75 -3.22 26.33
N VAL A 189 -12.62 -2.61 26.70
CA VAL A 189 -12.35 -1.19 26.41
C VAL A 189 -12.39 -1.02 24.89
N PRO A 190 -13.21 -0.11 24.34
CA PRO A 190 -13.23 0.14 22.90
C PRO A 190 -11.85 0.54 22.37
N GLN A 191 -11.42 -0.09 21.28
CA GLN A 191 -10.18 0.21 20.59
C GLN A 191 -10.39 -0.01 19.08
N LEU A 192 -10.08 1.00 18.28
CA LEU A 192 -10.22 1.02 16.83
C LEU A 192 -8.87 0.86 16.13
N VAL A 193 -7.81 1.40 16.73
CA VAL A 193 -6.47 1.43 16.13
C VAL A 193 -5.48 0.64 17.00
N ALA A 194 -4.76 -0.27 16.37
CA ALA A 194 -3.62 -0.97 16.92
C ALA A 194 -2.32 -0.46 16.29
N ASP A 195 -1.29 -0.34 17.11
CA ASP A 195 0.07 0.03 16.70
C ASP A 195 1.06 -0.98 17.29
N ASP A 196 2.18 -1.23 16.60
CA ASP A 196 3.21 -2.25 16.91
C ASP A 196 2.64 -3.58 17.46
N ALA A 197 1.65 -4.15 16.77
CA ALA A 197 0.95 -5.35 17.19
C ALA A 197 1.40 -6.59 16.39
N THR A 198 1.86 -7.62 17.09
CA THR A 198 2.14 -8.94 16.49
C THR A 198 0.85 -9.58 15.96
N PRO A 199 0.92 -10.53 15.01
CA PRO A 199 -0.27 -11.22 14.49
C PRO A 199 -1.11 -11.87 15.61
N GLU A 200 -0.47 -12.39 16.66
CA GLU A 200 -1.15 -12.98 17.82
C GLU A 200 -1.89 -11.92 18.66
N THR A 201 -1.31 -10.73 18.81
CA THR A 201 -1.97 -9.58 19.46
C THR A 201 -3.14 -9.11 18.62
N ILE A 202 -3.01 -9.05 17.29
CA ILE A 202 -4.13 -8.75 16.38
C ILE A 202 -5.27 -9.75 16.55
N GLY A 203 -4.98 -11.05 16.71
CA GLY A 203 -6.01 -12.05 17.02
C GLY A 203 -6.78 -11.76 18.31
N THR A 204 -6.05 -11.45 19.39
CA THR A 204 -6.64 -11.07 20.68
C THR A 204 -7.51 -9.82 20.56
N LEU A 205 -6.99 -8.77 19.89
CA LEU A 205 -7.71 -7.52 19.70
C LEU A 205 -8.97 -7.72 18.84
N LEU A 206 -8.90 -8.51 17.77
CA LEU A 206 -10.08 -8.86 16.99
C LEU A 206 -11.15 -9.52 17.86
N ALA A 207 -10.80 -10.46 18.74
CA ALA A 207 -11.77 -11.07 19.64
C ALA A 207 -12.39 -10.06 20.62
N GLN A 208 -11.56 -9.20 21.22
CA GLN A 208 -11.99 -8.18 22.19
C GLN A 208 -12.87 -7.08 21.56
N GLN A 209 -12.61 -6.75 20.28
CA GLN A 209 -13.25 -5.65 19.57
C GLN A 209 -14.34 -6.15 18.61
N ASN A 210 -14.97 -7.29 18.91
CA ASN A 210 -16.09 -7.85 18.14
C ASN A 210 -15.77 -8.06 16.66
N GLY A 211 -14.58 -8.58 16.38
CA GLY A 211 -14.12 -8.97 15.05
C GLY A 211 -13.56 -7.83 14.22
N ARG A 212 -13.31 -6.63 14.76
CA ARG A 212 -12.73 -5.51 13.98
C ARG A 212 -11.51 -4.89 14.64
N ILE A 213 -10.51 -4.54 13.85
CA ILE A 213 -9.38 -3.70 14.29
C ILE A 213 -8.73 -3.04 13.08
N SER A 214 -7.99 -1.95 13.27
CA SER A 214 -7.14 -1.39 12.23
C SER A 214 -5.68 -1.29 12.65
N CYS A 215 -4.78 -1.30 11.68
CA CYS A 215 -3.36 -0.98 11.86
C CYS A 215 -3.05 0.27 11.03
N MET A 216 -2.80 1.39 11.69
CA MET A 216 -2.53 2.67 11.05
C MET A 216 -1.12 3.11 11.44
N SER A 217 -0.18 3.16 10.49
CA SER A 217 1.21 3.52 10.79
C SER A 217 1.86 4.36 9.69
N ALA A 218 2.55 5.42 10.10
CA ALA A 218 3.40 6.22 9.22
C ALA A 218 4.75 5.53 8.90
N GLU A 219 4.91 4.26 9.31
CA GLU A 219 6.11 3.46 9.17
C GLU A 219 5.82 2.07 8.56
N GLY A 220 6.89 1.38 8.16
CA GLY A 220 6.84 0.06 7.53
C GLY A 220 6.89 -1.12 8.50
N GLU A 221 6.88 -0.87 9.81
CA GLU A 221 7.17 -1.90 10.82
C GLU A 221 6.21 -3.08 10.78
N LEU A 222 4.95 -2.85 10.38
CA LEU A 222 3.96 -3.91 10.21
C LEU A 222 4.47 -5.02 9.28
N PHE A 223 5.19 -4.66 8.22
CA PHE A 223 5.71 -5.65 7.28
C PHE A 223 6.86 -6.46 7.87
N ASP A 224 7.72 -5.83 8.66
CA ASP A 224 8.79 -6.54 9.37
C ASP A 224 8.21 -7.49 10.45
N ILE A 225 7.17 -7.04 11.15
CA ILE A 225 6.42 -7.89 12.10
C ILE A 225 5.84 -9.10 11.38
N ILE A 226 5.19 -8.88 10.23
CA ILE A 226 4.64 -9.95 9.39
C ILE A 226 5.73 -10.88 8.86
N ALA A 227 6.91 -10.35 8.53
CA ALA A 227 8.09 -11.12 8.11
C ALA A 227 8.69 -11.97 9.25
N GLY A 228 8.25 -11.74 10.49
CA GLY A 228 8.70 -12.50 11.66
C GLY A 228 9.83 -11.84 12.42
N ARG A 229 9.93 -10.50 12.44
CA ARG A 229 10.92 -9.73 13.24
C ARG A 229 11.08 -10.28 14.67
N TYR A 230 9.98 -10.71 15.30
CA TYR A 230 9.98 -11.22 16.67
C TYR A 230 10.02 -12.76 16.80
N THR A 231 9.54 -13.50 15.80
CA THR A 231 9.36 -14.97 15.87
C THR A 231 10.35 -15.75 15.00
N GLY A 232 11.08 -15.06 14.14
CA GLY A 232 11.96 -15.63 13.11
C GLY A 232 11.23 -16.33 11.96
N LYS A 233 9.88 -16.32 11.92
CA LYS A 233 9.09 -16.95 10.87
C LYS A 233 7.93 -16.06 10.42
N PRO A 234 7.69 -15.91 9.11
CA PRO A 234 6.57 -15.11 8.62
C PRO A 234 5.21 -15.64 9.10
N ASN A 235 4.38 -14.76 9.67
CA ASN A 235 3.02 -15.07 10.08
C ASN A 235 2.02 -14.06 9.48
N MET A 236 1.36 -14.47 8.40
CA MET A 236 0.40 -13.65 7.66
C MET A 236 -1.05 -14.04 7.90
N GLY A 237 -1.31 -15.11 8.66
CA GLY A 237 -2.63 -15.77 8.70
C GLY A 237 -3.76 -14.82 9.13
N MET A 238 -3.50 -14.01 10.16
CA MET A 238 -4.48 -13.05 10.69
C MET A 238 -4.81 -11.95 9.69
N PHE A 239 -3.81 -11.42 8.97
CA PHE A 239 -4.03 -10.39 7.96
C PHE A 239 -4.73 -10.94 6.71
N LEU A 240 -4.44 -12.18 6.30
CA LEU A 240 -5.11 -12.80 5.15
C LEU A 240 -6.60 -13.02 5.43
N LYS A 241 -6.91 -13.57 6.62
CA LYS A 241 -8.29 -13.83 7.06
C LYS A 241 -9.04 -12.54 7.39
N GLY A 242 -8.39 -11.62 8.11
CA GLY A 242 -8.95 -10.30 8.43
C GLY A 242 -9.25 -9.44 7.21
N HIS A 243 -8.49 -9.59 6.11
CA HIS A 243 -8.85 -8.95 4.85
C HIS A 243 -10.07 -9.60 4.20
N ALA A 244 -10.14 -10.94 4.19
CA ALA A 244 -11.19 -11.68 3.50
C ALA A 244 -12.52 -11.69 4.25
N GLY A 245 -12.51 -11.56 5.57
CA GLY A 245 -13.67 -11.88 6.41
C GLY A 245 -13.78 -13.37 6.74
N ASP A 246 -12.71 -14.14 6.54
CA ASP A 246 -12.71 -15.60 6.77
C ASP A 246 -12.61 -15.90 8.25
N MET A 247 -13.48 -16.80 8.74
CA MET A 247 -13.54 -17.18 10.15
C MET A 247 -12.15 -17.56 10.73
N ILE A 248 -11.87 -17.00 11.90
CA ILE A 248 -10.70 -17.32 12.72
C ILE A 248 -11.16 -18.18 13.89
N ARG A 249 -10.46 -19.31 14.08
CA ARG A 249 -10.56 -20.15 15.27
C ARG A 249 -9.17 -20.45 15.76
N VAL A 250 -8.85 -19.98 16.96
CA VAL A 250 -7.53 -20.17 17.58
C VAL A 250 -7.71 -21.08 18.79
N ASN A 251 -7.32 -22.34 18.64
CA ASN A 251 -7.30 -23.29 19.76
C ASN A 251 -5.89 -23.26 20.39
N ARG A 252 -5.76 -22.80 21.64
CA ARG A 252 -4.49 -22.85 22.39
C ARG A 252 -4.65 -23.83 23.56
N GLN A 253 -3.57 -24.55 23.91
CA GLN A 253 -3.61 -25.52 25.03
C GLN A 253 -3.88 -24.88 26.39
N SER A 254 -3.58 -23.59 26.56
CA SER A 254 -3.57 -22.90 27.86
C SER A 254 -4.61 -21.78 28.00
N ARG A 255 -5.48 -21.57 27.00
CA ARG A 255 -6.54 -20.55 26.99
C ARG A 255 -7.76 -21.05 26.23
N GLU A 256 -8.92 -20.48 26.51
CA GLU A 256 -10.13 -20.75 25.74
C GLU A 256 -9.93 -20.43 24.25
N ALA A 257 -10.67 -21.17 23.41
CA ALA A 257 -10.56 -20.99 21.97
C ALA A 257 -11.18 -19.66 21.54
N GLU A 258 -10.39 -18.78 20.94
CA GLU A 258 -10.91 -17.55 20.36
C GLU A 258 -11.61 -17.88 19.04
N HIS A 259 -12.87 -17.47 18.92
CA HIS A 259 -13.70 -17.67 17.74
C HIS A 259 -14.19 -16.32 17.21
N ILE A 260 -13.80 -15.99 15.98
CA ILE A 260 -14.16 -14.74 15.31
C ILE A 260 -14.77 -15.11 13.97
N ASP A 261 -16.09 -14.96 13.83
CA ASP A 261 -16.83 -15.42 12.66
C ASP A 261 -16.54 -14.62 11.38
N SER A 262 -16.40 -13.30 11.52
CA SER A 262 -16.18 -12.38 10.40
C SER A 262 -15.15 -11.32 10.78
N PRO A 263 -13.85 -11.68 10.83
CA PRO A 263 -12.80 -10.73 11.16
C PRO A 263 -12.62 -9.68 10.05
N ALA A 264 -12.47 -8.43 10.44
CA ALA A 264 -12.21 -7.31 9.56
C ALA A 264 -10.99 -6.53 10.07
N VAL A 265 -9.90 -6.63 9.33
CA VAL A 265 -8.70 -5.83 9.58
C VAL A 265 -8.62 -4.74 8.51
N THR A 266 -8.42 -3.50 8.92
CA THR A 266 -8.07 -2.39 8.02
C THR A 266 -6.59 -2.06 8.21
N VAL A 267 -5.88 -1.76 7.12
CA VAL A 267 -4.46 -1.40 7.19
C VAL A 267 -4.23 -0.11 6.41
N GLY A 268 -3.67 0.90 7.06
CA GLY A 268 -3.30 2.17 6.44
C GLY A 268 -1.83 2.49 6.72
N LEU A 269 -0.97 2.33 5.71
CA LEU A 269 0.48 2.50 5.87
C LEU A 269 1.04 3.59 4.98
N ALA A 270 2.02 4.35 5.49
CA ALA A 270 2.95 5.10 4.66
C ALA A 270 4.39 4.61 4.84
N ILE A 271 4.79 3.71 3.95
CA ILE A 271 6.07 3.04 3.99
C ILE A 271 7.14 3.78 3.19
N GLN A 272 8.39 3.42 3.40
CA GLN A 272 9.49 3.85 2.53
C GLN A 272 9.53 2.93 1.30
N PRO A 273 9.98 3.41 0.13
CA PRO A 273 10.04 2.57 -1.08
C PRO A 273 10.84 1.28 -0.90
N GLU A 274 11.95 1.29 -0.14
CA GLU A 274 12.77 0.09 0.10
C GLU A 274 12.06 -1.02 0.89
N VAL A 275 10.97 -0.69 1.61
CA VAL A 275 10.14 -1.68 2.28
C VAL A 275 9.42 -2.56 1.26
N LEU A 276 9.03 -1.99 0.11
CA LEU A 276 8.44 -2.76 -1.00
C LEU A 276 9.43 -3.79 -1.56
N ASP A 277 10.71 -3.43 -1.69
CA ASP A 277 11.75 -4.34 -2.18
C ASP A 277 12.02 -5.46 -1.18
N SER A 278 12.04 -5.12 0.11
CA SER A 278 12.21 -6.07 1.19
C SER A 278 11.06 -7.06 1.26
N LEU A 279 9.84 -6.61 0.99
CA LEU A 279 8.63 -7.43 0.92
C LEU A 279 8.67 -8.49 -0.18
N ALA A 280 9.23 -8.16 -1.36
CA ALA A 280 9.38 -9.10 -2.46
C ALA A 280 10.30 -10.29 -2.09
N ARG A 281 11.23 -10.06 -1.16
CA ARG A 281 12.21 -11.05 -0.69
C ARG A 281 11.71 -11.89 0.49
N ILE A 282 10.53 -11.60 1.04
CA ILE A 282 9.96 -12.41 2.12
C ILE A 282 9.48 -13.74 1.56
N ASP A 283 10.07 -14.83 2.07
CA ASP A 283 9.69 -16.19 1.73
C ASP A 283 8.17 -16.43 1.90
N GLY A 284 7.50 -16.63 0.76
CA GLY A 284 6.08 -16.94 0.71
C GLY A 284 5.12 -15.74 0.74
N ALA A 285 5.59 -14.48 0.79
CA ALA A 285 4.70 -13.31 0.77
C ALA A 285 3.90 -13.19 -0.55
N ASP A 286 4.57 -13.37 -1.68
CA ASP A 286 3.92 -13.43 -3.00
C ASP A 286 3.16 -14.76 -3.22
N GLY A 287 3.63 -15.86 -2.61
CA GLY A 287 2.99 -17.18 -2.69
C GLY A 287 1.68 -17.29 -1.90
N ARG A 288 1.57 -16.58 -0.76
CA ARG A 288 0.39 -16.61 0.13
C ARG A 288 -0.61 -15.49 -0.15
N GLY A 289 -0.25 -14.56 -1.06
CA GLY A 289 -1.17 -13.58 -1.62
C GLY A 289 -1.47 -12.36 -0.72
N LEU A 290 -0.61 -12.06 0.25
CA LEU A 290 -0.79 -10.87 1.10
C LEU A 290 -0.60 -9.58 0.28
N LEU A 291 0.50 -9.47 -0.48
CA LEU A 291 0.83 -8.29 -1.29
C LEU A 291 -0.29 -7.97 -2.29
N ALA A 292 -0.91 -9.00 -2.85
CA ALA A 292 -2.03 -8.88 -3.76
C ALA A 292 -3.32 -8.25 -3.15
N ARG A 293 -3.37 -8.01 -1.83
CA ARG A 293 -4.51 -7.38 -1.13
C ARG A 293 -4.31 -5.89 -0.85
N PHE A 294 -3.09 -5.37 -1.02
CA PHE A 294 -2.80 -3.96 -0.78
C PHE A 294 -3.16 -3.11 -2.00
N LEU A 295 -3.80 -1.98 -1.75
CA LEU A 295 -3.96 -0.87 -2.66
C LEU A 295 -2.70 0.00 -2.58
N TYR A 296 -1.86 -0.10 -3.61
CA TYR A 296 -0.57 0.56 -3.65
C TYR A 296 -0.67 1.97 -4.23
N SER A 297 0.06 2.90 -3.62
CA SER A 297 0.30 4.24 -4.14
C SER A 297 1.77 4.58 -4.01
N LYS A 298 2.41 5.05 -5.06
CA LYS A 298 3.82 5.47 -5.11
C LYS A 298 3.89 6.85 -5.79
N PRO A 299 3.41 7.90 -5.09
CA PRO A 299 3.33 9.23 -5.67
C PRO A 299 4.72 9.87 -5.82
N LEU A 300 4.80 10.88 -6.68
CA LEU A 300 6.01 11.69 -6.81
C LEU A 300 6.19 12.58 -5.57
N SER A 301 7.37 12.51 -4.95
CA SER A 301 7.74 13.36 -3.82
C SER A 301 7.77 14.84 -4.21
N LEU A 302 7.26 15.71 -3.32
CA LEU A 302 7.35 17.17 -3.47
C LEU A 302 8.63 17.74 -2.84
N VAL A 303 9.49 16.91 -2.24
CA VAL A 303 10.76 17.37 -1.66
C VAL A 303 11.61 18.07 -2.74
N GLY A 304 11.99 19.32 -2.48
CA GLY A 304 12.77 20.14 -3.41
C GLY A 304 11.94 21.07 -4.30
N SER A 305 10.61 20.91 -4.34
CA SER A 305 9.68 21.72 -5.14
C SER A 305 8.49 22.28 -4.36
N ARG A 306 8.49 22.14 -3.03
CA ARG A 306 7.39 22.60 -2.16
C ARG A 306 7.17 24.11 -2.22
N ASN A 307 5.90 24.51 -2.13
CA ASN A 307 5.54 25.87 -1.76
C ASN A 307 5.93 26.11 -0.28
N LEU A 308 6.71 27.15 0.01
CA LEU A 308 7.14 27.48 1.38
C LEU A 308 6.12 28.36 2.13
N SER A 309 5.05 28.78 1.46
CA SER A 309 3.94 29.53 2.04
C SER A 309 2.63 28.94 1.52
N PRO A 310 2.31 27.70 1.93
CA PRO A 310 1.05 27.07 1.54
C PRO A 310 -0.15 27.73 2.22
N ASP A 311 -1.31 27.54 1.63
CA ASP A 311 -2.56 27.84 2.32
C ASP A 311 -2.75 26.83 3.48
N LEU A 312 -3.26 27.32 4.61
CA LEU A 312 -3.55 26.47 5.77
C LEU A 312 -4.89 25.75 5.58
N LEU A 313 -5.04 24.60 6.23
CA LEU A 313 -6.28 23.84 6.26
C LEU A 313 -7.38 24.69 6.92
N ASP A 314 -8.47 24.88 6.19
CA ASP A 314 -9.63 25.61 6.70
C ASP A 314 -10.26 24.89 7.90
N GLU A 315 -10.48 25.63 9.00
CA GLU A 315 -11.01 25.08 10.25
C GLU A 315 -12.43 24.49 10.09
N GLN A 316 -13.26 25.02 9.19
CA GLN A 316 -14.61 24.50 8.92
C GLN A 316 -14.54 23.19 8.13
N VAL A 317 -13.57 23.05 7.22
CA VAL A 317 -13.29 21.79 6.52
C VAL A 317 -12.87 20.73 7.54
N ALA A 318 -11.89 21.04 8.40
CA ALA A 318 -11.42 20.12 9.44
C ALA A 318 -12.54 19.73 10.43
N ALA A 319 -13.37 20.69 10.84
CA ALA A 319 -14.50 20.45 11.73
C ALA A 319 -15.59 19.58 11.08
N THR A 320 -15.86 19.79 9.79
CA THR A 320 -16.83 18.97 9.04
C THR A 320 -16.32 17.54 8.87
N TYR A 321 -15.05 17.36 8.51
CA TYR A 321 -14.40 16.05 8.45
C TYR A 321 -14.52 15.30 9.79
N THR A 322 -14.16 15.98 10.88
CA THR A 322 -14.23 15.42 12.24
C THR A 322 -15.65 14.98 12.60
N ARG A 323 -16.65 15.84 12.35
CA ARG A 323 -18.06 15.56 12.67
C ARG A 323 -18.59 14.36 11.89
N GLN A 324 -18.35 14.31 10.57
CA GLN A 324 -18.87 13.23 9.73
C GLN A 324 -18.23 11.88 10.07
N LEU A 325 -16.92 11.86 10.27
CA LEU A 325 -16.20 10.65 10.64
C LEU A 325 -16.58 10.14 12.03
N ALA A 326 -16.67 11.03 13.02
CA ALA A 326 -17.10 10.65 14.37
C ALA A 326 -18.55 10.13 14.35
N GLY A 327 -19.45 10.81 13.63
CA GLY A 327 -20.84 10.37 13.46
C GLY A 327 -20.94 8.95 12.89
N LEU A 328 -20.23 8.68 11.79
CA LEU A 328 -20.18 7.35 11.17
C LEU A 328 -19.61 6.29 12.13
N THR A 329 -18.53 6.62 12.83
CA THR A 329 -17.85 5.69 13.75
C THR A 329 -18.74 5.31 14.93
N LEU A 330 -19.41 6.31 15.54
CA LEU A 330 -20.31 6.11 16.68
C LEU A 330 -21.59 5.38 16.25
N ALA A 331 -22.17 5.72 15.10
CA ALA A 331 -23.40 5.09 14.61
C ALA A 331 -23.24 3.58 14.35
N LEU A 332 -22.05 3.14 13.93
CA LEU A 332 -21.74 1.74 13.63
C LEU A 332 -21.05 0.99 14.79
N ALA A 333 -20.77 1.65 15.91
CA ALA A 333 -19.94 1.09 16.98
C ALA A 333 -20.49 -0.22 17.55
N ASP A 334 -21.80 -0.28 17.80
CA ASP A 334 -22.46 -1.41 18.48
C ASP A 334 -23.00 -2.49 17.52
N TRP A 335 -22.81 -2.34 16.21
CA TRP A 335 -23.38 -3.25 15.21
C TRP A 335 -22.65 -4.59 15.14
N THR A 336 -23.20 -5.68 15.66
CA THR A 336 -22.55 -7.01 15.57
C THR A 336 -22.92 -7.77 14.29
N ASP A 337 -24.12 -7.54 13.74
CA ASP A 337 -24.51 -8.05 12.42
C ASP A 337 -24.21 -7.00 11.34
N PRO A 338 -23.38 -7.29 10.33
CA PRO A 338 -22.99 -6.30 9.36
C PRO A 338 -24.15 -5.86 8.45
N ALA A 339 -24.30 -4.55 8.26
CA ALA A 339 -25.19 -4.00 7.25
C ALA A 339 -24.82 -4.54 5.85
N LEU A 340 -25.81 -4.93 5.06
CA LEU A 340 -25.59 -5.43 3.70
C LEU A 340 -26.00 -4.38 2.67
N LEU A 341 -25.02 -3.66 2.15
CA LEU A 341 -25.22 -2.74 1.03
C LEU A 341 -25.46 -3.54 -0.26
N THR A 342 -26.43 -3.12 -1.05
CA THR A 342 -26.75 -3.72 -2.35
C THR A 342 -26.47 -2.72 -3.47
N LEU A 343 -26.28 -3.19 -4.69
CA LEU A 343 -26.13 -2.32 -5.86
C LEU A 343 -27.49 -2.03 -6.49
N THR A 344 -27.68 -0.80 -6.96
CA THR A 344 -28.71 -0.50 -7.96
C THR A 344 -28.43 -1.26 -9.26
N PRO A 345 -29.44 -1.53 -10.12
CA PRO A 345 -29.22 -2.17 -11.42
C PRO A 345 -28.19 -1.44 -12.29
N GLU A 346 -28.17 -0.11 -12.24
CA GLU A 346 -27.23 0.73 -12.98
C GLU A 346 -25.81 0.61 -12.41
N ALA A 347 -25.66 0.54 -11.07
CA ALA A 347 -24.36 0.27 -10.45
C ALA A 347 -23.83 -1.13 -10.76
N ASP A 348 -24.69 -2.15 -10.79
CA ASP A 348 -24.31 -3.50 -11.22
C ASP A 348 -23.81 -3.51 -12.68
N ALA A 349 -24.43 -2.72 -13.56
CA ALA A 349 -23.99 -2.57 -14.94
C ALA A 349 -22.60 -1.91 -15.05
N VAL A 350 -22.32 -0.88 -14.25
CA VAL A 350 -20.99 -0.25 -14.16
C VAL A 350 -19.95 -1.26 -13.67
N MET A 351 -20.25 -2.00 -12.59
CA MET A 351 -19.38 -3.03 -12.05
C MET A 351 -19.10 -4.12 -13.11
N LEU A 352 -20.14 -4.63 -13.78
CA LEU A 352 -19.99 -5.64 -14.81
C LEU A 352 -19.13 -5.17 -15.99
N ALA A 353 -19.27 -3.92 -16.42
CA ALA A 353 -18.44 -3.34 -17.47
C ALA A 353 -16.96 -3.30 -17.04
N PHE A 354 -16.69 -2.90 -15.81
CA PHE A 354 -15.35 -2.90 -15.22
C PHE A 354 -14.75 -4.30 -15.16
N GLN A 355 -15.50 -5.30 -14.71
CA GLN A 355 -15.08 -6.70 -14.64
C GLN A 355 -14.71 -7.26 -16.02
N LYS A 356 -15.51 -6.97 -17.05
CA LYS A 356 -15.21 -7.40 -18.42
C LYS A 356 -13.85 -6.87 -18.91
N VAL A 357 -13.52 -5.62 -18.55
CA VAL A 357 -12.21 -5.04 -18.86
C VAL A 357 -11.11 -5.72 -18.04
N THR A 358 -11.33 -6.01 -16.75
CA THR A 358 -10.37 -6.76 -15.93
C THR A 358 -10.07 -8.12 -16.57
N GLU A 359 -11.10 -8.92 -16.83
CA GLU A 359 -10.98 -10.29 -17.32
C GLU A 359 -10.26 -10.35 -18.68
N ALA A 360 -10.60 -9.46 -19.60
CA ALA A 360 -9.95 -9.38 -20.91
C ALA A 360 -8.44 -9.08 -20.82
N ARG A 361 -7.98 -8.42 -19.74
CA ARG A 361 -6.58 -8.01 -19.54
C ARG A 361 -5.77 -9.00 -18.71
N LEU A 362 -6.39 -9.99 -18.07
CA LEU A 362 -5.75 -11.02 -17.23
C LEU A 362 -5.10 -12.17 -18.00
N GLY A 363 -5.43 -12.34 -19.28
CA GLY A 363 -4.87 -13.41 -20.12
C GLY A 363 -3.33 -13.41 -20.16
N ARG A 364 -2.72 -14.52 -20.62
CA ARG A 364 -1.26 -14.71 -20.65
C ARG A 364 -0.49 -13.57 -21.34
N ASP A 365 -1.06 -13.00 -22.39
CA ASP A 365 -0.49 -11.88 -23.15
C ASP A 365 -1.19 -10.54 -22.84
N GLY A 366 -2.06 -10.53 -21.82
CA GLY A 366 -2.81 -9.37 -21.39
C GLY A 366 -1.95 -8.43 -20.56
N SER A 367 -2.28 -7.14 -20.58
CA SER A 367 -1.52 -6.12 -19.85
C SER A 367 -1.53 -6.26 -18.32
N PHE A 368 -2.38 -7.12 -17.75
CA PHE A 368 -2.36 -7.45 -16.31
C PHE A 368 -1.64 -8.77 -16.01
N ALA A 369 -1.08 -9.45 -17.02
CA ALA A 369 -0.29 -10.68 -16.85
C ALA A 369 0.79 -10.57 -15.74
N PRO A 370 1.55 -9.44 -15.61
CA PRO A 370 2.56 -9.30 -14.56
C PRO A 370 1.99 -9.24 -13.14
N ILE A 371 0.72 -8.85 -13.00
CA ILE A 371 0.07 -8.60 -11.72
C ILE A 371 -1.21 -9.43 -11.54
N VAL A 372 -1.35 -10.57 -12.22
CA VAL A 372 -2.57 -11.40 -12.23
C VAL A 372 -3.09 -11.66 -10.81
N LYS A 373 -2.20 -12.00 -9.87
CA LYS A 373 -2.58 -12.28 -8.47
C LYS A 373 -3.28 -11.09 -7.78
N TRP A 374 -2.83 -9.87 -8.06
CA TRP A 374 -3.39 -8.62 -7.56
C TRP A 374 -4.65 -8.24 -8.36
N ALA A 375 -4.55 -8.28 -9.70
CA ALA A 375 -5.63 -7.90 -10.60
C ALA A 375 -6.87 -8.80 -10.45
N SER A 376 -6.71 -10.07 -10.09
CA SER A 376 -7.83 -10.96 -9.74
C SER A 376 -8.57 -10.59 -8.45
N LYS A 377 -8.01 -9.70 -7.60
CA LYS A 377 -8.66 -9.16 -6.39
C LYS A 377 -9.17 -7.73 -6.56
N ARG A 378 -8.85 -7.11 -7.69
CA ARG A 378 -9.18 -5.72 -8.02
C ARG A 378 -10.67 -5.44 -7.94
N ASP A 379 -11.49 -6.34 -8.50
CA ASP A 379 -12.94 -6.17 -8.53
C ASP A 379 -13.55 -6.18 -7.12
N GLY A 380 -13.08 -7.09 -6.26
CA GLY A 380 -13.43 -7.10 -4.84
C GLY A 380 -13.03 -5.79 -4.15
N ALA A 381 -11.81 -5.31 -4.38
CA ALA A 381 -11.34 -4.05 -3.80
C ALA A 381 -12.18 -2.83 -4.26
N VAL A 382 -12.60 -2.78 -5.53
CA VAL A 382 -13.50 -1.73 -6.03
C VAL A 382 -14.86 -1.78 -5.36
N ALA A 383 -15.44 -2.97 -5.16
CA ALA A 383 -16.70 -3.10 -4.43
C ALA A 383 -16.59 -2.57 -2.99
N ARG A 384 -15.46 -2.82 -2.32
CA ARG A 384 -15.19 -2.28 -0.98
C ARG A 384 -15.09 -0.76 -0.99
N ILE A 385 -14.31 -0.20 -1.91
CA ILE A 385 -14.20 1.26 -2.10
C ILE A 385 -15.58 1.87 -2.36
N ALA A 386 -16.41 1.27 -3.22
CA ALA A 386 -17.76 1.76 -3.48
C ALA A 386 -18.62 1.80 -2.21
N GLY A 387 -18.53 0.78 -1.34
CA GLY A 387 -19.17 0.79 -0.04
C GLY A 387 -18.68 1.93 0.86
N LEU A 388 -17.37 2.19 0.89
CA LEU A 388 -16.78 3.29 1.68
C LEU A 388 -17.23 4.66 1.17
N LEU A 389 -17.17 4.89 -0.14
CA LEU A 389 -17.64 6.13 -0.76
C LEU A 389 -19.14 6.34 -0.54
N HIS A 390 -19.94 5.28 -0.62
CA HIS A 390 -21.38 5.32 -0.35
C HIS A 390 -21.69 5.78 1.07
N LEU A 391 -21.01 5.18 2.07
CA LEU A 391 -21.17 5.58 3.47
C LEU A 391 -20.69 7.02 3.71
N ALA A 392 -19.63 7.45 3.04
CA ALA A 392 -19.15 8.82 3.15
C ALA A 392 -20.06 9.84 2.43
N ASN A 393 -20.78 9.45 1.37
CA ASN A 393 -21.83 10.26 0.73
C ASN A 393 -23.11 10.33 1.57
N HIS A 394 -23.40 9.28 2.36
CA HIS A 394 -24.60 9.15 3.19
C HIS A 394 -24.24 8.76 4.64
N PRO A 395 -23.54 9.64 5.39
CA PRO A 395 -22.97 9.28 6.70
C PRO A 395 -24.01 8.99 7.78
N GLU A 396 -25.26 9.42 7.59
CA GLU A 396 -26.34 9.25 8.58
C GLU A 396 -27.23 8.03 8.33
N ASP A 397 -27.39 7.59 7.09
CA ASP A 397 -28.37 6.55 6.72
C ASP A 397 -27.94 5.65 5.54
N GLY A 398 -26.69 5.72 5.11
CA GLY A 398 -26.17 5.01 3.93
C GLY A 398 -26.36 3.50 3.98
N TRP A 399 -26.32 2.89 5.18
CA TRP A 399 -26.56 1.46 5.40
C TRP A 399 -27.98 0.99 5.07
N HIS A 400 -28.93 1.90 4.83
CA HIS A 400 -30.29 1.58 4.38
C HIS A 400 -30.53 1.86 2.89
N LYS A 401 -29.52 2.33 2.16
CA LYS A 401 -29.63 2.74 0.75
C LYS A 401 -28.77 1.85 -0.15
N PRO A 402 -29.24 1.53 -1.37
CA PRO A 402 -28.40 0.86 -2.35
C PRO A 402 -27.32 1.81 -2.87
N ILE A 403 -26.19 1.25 -3.31
CA ILE A 403 -25.10 1.96 -3.95
C ILE A 403 -25.52 2.35 -5.37
N GLU A 404 -25.43 3.65 -5.67
CA GLU A 404 -25.77 4.23 -6.96
C GLU A 404 -24.62 4.11 -7.98
N ALA A 405 -24.98 4.23 -9.27
CA ALA A 405 -24.03 4.09 -10.38
C ALA A 405 -22.90 5.13 -10.34
N SER A 406 -23.17 6.35 -9.87
CA SER A 406 -22.17 7.41 -9.70
C SER A 406 -21.09 7.02 -8.69
N THR A 407 -21.49 6.49 -7.53
CA THR A 407 -20.58 5.99 -6.49
C THR A 407 -19.76 4.80 -6.98
N MET A 408 -20.39 3.88 -7.73
CA MET A 408 -19.67 2.76 -8.33
C MET A 408 -18.66 3.25 -9.39
N ALA A 409 -19.04 4.22 -10.23
CA ALA A 409 -18.13 4.80 -11.22
C ALA A 409 -16.91 5.46 -10.57
N ALA A 410 -17.13 6.26 -9.51
CA ALA A 410 -16.06 6.85 -8.70
C ALA A 410 -15.11 5.78 -8.13
N ALA A 411 -15.66 4.68 -7.61
CA ALA A 411 -14.85 3.56 -7.11
C ALA A 411 -14.05 2.86 -8.22
N THR A 412 -14.61 2.72 -9.43
CA THR A 412 -13.88 2.14 -10.57
C THR A 412 -12.72 3.03 -11.04
N GLU A 413 -12.85 4.35 -10.94
CA GLU A 413 -11.78 5.30 -11.26
C GLU A 413 -10.60 5.17 -10.27
N LEU A 414 -10.89 5.07 -8.97
CA LEU A 414 -9.88 4.71 -7.96
C LEU A 414 -9.27 3.34 -8.25
N GLY A 415 -10.08 2.37 -8.68
CA GLY A 415 -9.61 1.06 -9.12
C GLY A 415 -8.62 1.14 -10.30
N VAL A 416 -8.84 2.02 -11.28
CA VAL A 416 -7.90 2.27 -12.38
C VAL A 416 -6.62 2.92 -11.86
N TYR A 417 -6.73 3.92 -11.00
CA TYR A 417 -5.58 4.56 -10.34
C TYR A 417 -4.70 3.53 -9.63
N PHE A 418 -5.27 2.73 -8.71
CA PHE A 418 -4.50 1.72 -7.96
C PHE A 418 -3.90 0.64 -8.86
N THR A 419 -4.51 0.36 -10.01
CA THR A 419 -3.96 -0.59 -10.98
C THR A 419 -2.67 -0.09 -11.62
N ALA A 420 -2.60 1.20 -11.97
CA ALA A 420 -1.40 1.79 -12.53
C ALA A 420 -0.23 1.76 -11.53
N HIS A 421 -0.52 2.10 -10.27
CA HIS A 421 0.46 2.03 -9.19
C HIS A 421 0.87 0.60 -8.85
N ALA A 422 -0.06 -0.36 -8.85
CA ALA A 422 0.26 -1.78 -8.67
C ALA A 422 1.19 -2.29 -9.78
N LEU A 423 0.94 -1.95 -11.05
CA LEU A 423 1.83 -2.31 -12.15
C LEU A 423 3.26 -1.82 -11.91
N ASP A 424 3.46 -0.56 -11.50
CA ASP A 424 4.80 -0.02 -11.21
C ASP A 424 5.44 -0.68 -9.99
N VAL A 425 4.67 -0.90 -8.91
CA VAL A 425 5.20 -1.52 -7.68
C VAL A 425 5.63 -2.96 -7.93
N PHE A 426 4.81 -3.77 -8.60
CA PHE A 426 5.16 -5.16 -8.91
C PHE A 426 6.26 -5.27 -9.97
N ASP A 427 6.35 -4.31 -10.89
CA ASP A 427 7.49 -4.19 -11.81
C ASP A 427 8.78 -3.89 -11.03
N THR A 428 8.79 -2.91 -10.11
CA THR A 428 9.93 -2.66 -9.21
C THR A 428 10.32 -3.91 -8.40
N MET A 429 9.35 -4.59 -7.79
CA MET A 429 9.61 -5.81 -7.00
C MET A 429 10.21 -6.95 -7.82
N SER A 430 9.94 -6.99 -9.13
CA SER A 430 10.40 -8.02 -10.05
C SER A 430 11.59 -7.59 -10.90
N ALA A 431 11.97 -6.30 -10.85
CA ALA A 431 13.00 -5.72 -11.69
C ALA A 431 14.38 -6.22 -11.26
N ASP A 432 15.23 -6.47 -12.26
CA ASP A 432 16.66 -6.63 -12.04
C ASP A 432 17.21 -5.28 -11.52
N PRO A 433 17.86 -5.21 -10.35
CA PRO A 433 18.51 -3.99 -9.85
C PRO A 433 19.43 -3.30 -10.88
N ALA A 434 19.97 -4.06 -11.85
CA ALA A 434 20.74 -3.53 -12.96
C ALA A 434 19.92 -2.60 -13.88
N HIS A 435 18.61 -2.83 -14.04
CA HIS A 435 17.73 -2.08 -14.93
C HIS A 435 17.42 -0.67 -14.41
N ASP A 436 17.05 -0.54 -13.14
CA ASP A 436 16.76 0.76 -12.52
C ASP A 436 18.04 1.60 -12.39
N ALA A 437 19.17 0.94 -12.09
CA ALA A 437 20.48 1.57 -12.10
C ALA A 437 20.86 2.07 -13.51
N ALA A 438 20.57 1.29 -14.56
CA ALA A 438 20.78 1.70 -15.95
C ALA A 438 19.90 2.89 -16.37
N LEU A 439 18.63 2.93 -15.98
CA LEU A 439 17.74 4.07 -16.22
C LEU A 439 18.24 5.34 -15.53
N THR A 440 18.71 5.23 -14.29
CA THR A 440 19.30 6.35 -13.53
C THR A 440 20.54 6.90 -14.21
N VAL A 441 21.45 6.01 -14.63
CA VAL A 441 22.65 6.38 -15.40
C VAL A 441 22.25 7.02 -16.73
N LEU A 442 21.31 6.44 -17.48
CA LEU A 442 20.85 6.96 -18.77
C LEU A 442 20.22 8.35 -18.64
N ALA A 443 19.37 8.57 -17.63
CA ALA A 443 18.78 9.87 -17.35
C ALA A 443 19.85 10.94 -17.08
N HIS A 444 20.89 10.60 -16.32
CA HIS A 444 22.02 11.49 -16.10
C HIS A 444 22.78 11.80 -17.40
N LEU A 445 23.04 10.78 -18.24
CA LEU A 445 23.71 10.96 -19.52
C LEU A 445 22.89 11.84 -20.47
N ILE A 446 21.57 11.66 -20.53
CA ILE A 446 20.66 12.49 -21.34
C ILE A 446 20.64 13.95 -20.84
N GLY A 447 20.70 14.16 -19.52
CA GLY A 447 20.72 15.50 -18.93
C GLY A 447 22.06 16.23 -19.12
N SER A 448 23.18 15.52 -19.01
CA SER A 448 24.54 16.10 -19.07
C SER A 448 25.16 16.09 -20.47
N ARG A 449 24.65 15.22 -21.36
CA ARG A 449 25.05 15.04 -22.77
C ARG A 449 26.56 14.96 -23.04
N PRO A 450 27.36 14.21 -22.24
CA PRO A 450 28.78 14.10 -22.48
C PRO A 450 29.01 13.21 -23.71
N PRO A 451 29.90 13.57 -24.65
CA PRO A 451 30.24 12.67 -25.77
C PRO A 451 31.04 11.44 -25.32
N GLN A 452 31.77 11.57 -24.20
CA GLN A 452 32.52 10.51 -23.54
C GLN A 452 32.51 10.72 -22.04
N ILE A 453 32.52 9.64 -21.27
CA ILE A 453 32.56 9.69 -19.82
C ILE A 453 33.29 8.49 -19.23
N THR A 454 34.05 8.69 -18.15
CA THR A 454 34.67 7.59 -17.42
C THR A 454 33.77 7.08 -16.30
N LYS A 455 33.90 5.79 -15.98
CA LYS A 455 33.20 5.17 -14.84
C LYS A 455 33.36 5.97 -13.54
N ARG A 456 34.56 6.53 -13.32
CA ARG A 456 34.88 7.36 -12.14
C ARG A 456 34.21 8.73 -12.17
N GLU A 457 34.04 9.34 -13.34
CA GLU A 457 33.30 10.61 -13.47
C GLU A 457 31.81 10.39 -13.24
N LEU A 458 31.23 9.33 -13.83
CA LEU A 458 29.87 8.87 -13.55
C LEU A 458 29.63 8.65 -12.07
N PHE A 459 30.51 7.90 -11.39
CA PHE A 459 30.42 7.65 -9.96
C PHE A 459 30.49 8.92 -9.09
N ARG A 460 31.18 9.97 -9.57
CA ARG A 460 31.25 11.25 -8.86
C ARG A 460 30.04 12.13 -9.11
N ALA A 461 29.39 11.98 -10.26
CA ALA A 461 28.26 12.79 -10.68
C ALA A 461 26.91 12.24 -10.16
N LEU A 462 26.83 10.92 -9.95
CA LEU A 462 25.65 10.24 -9.43
C LEU A 462 25.58 10.28 -7.90
N ARG A 463 24.38 10.13 -7.34
CA ARG A 463 24.15 10.18 -5.89
C ARG A 463 24.76 8.95 -5.23
N ARG A 464 25.48 9.14 -4.12
CA ARG A 464 26.06 8.04 -3.31
C ARG A 464 25.01 7.12 -2.68
N ALA A 465 23.78 7.61 -2.49
CA ALA A 465 22.67 6.78 -2.03
C ALA A 465 22.31 5.71 -3.07
N ASP A 466 22.36 6.09 -4.35
CA ASP A 466 22.02 5.20 -5.47
C ASP A 466 23.20 4.27 -5.82
N PHE A 467 24.45 4.75 -5.66
CA PHE A 467 25.68 3.99 -5.92
C PHE A 467 26.71 4.17 -4.78
N PRO A 468 26.68 3.32 -3.73
CA PRO A 468 27.62 3.40 -2.60
C PRO A 468 29.09 3.12 -2.96
N ALA A 469 29.33 2.17 -3.88
CA ALA A 469 30.64 1.75 -4.33
C ALA A 469 30.76 1.86 -5.85
N ILE A 470 31.98 2.09 -6.35
CA ILE A 470 32.22 2.23 -7.80
C ILE A 470 31.86 0.95 -8.56
N GLY A 471 31.86 -0.21 -7.91
CA GLY A 471 31.45 -1.50 -8.50
C GLY A 471 29.95 -1.55 -8.81
N ASP A 472 29.12 -0.79 -8.10
CA ASP A 472 27.66 -0.83 -8.23
C ASP A 472 27.18 -0.29 -9.59
N LEU A 473 28.06 0.42 -10.31
CA LEU A 473 27.82 0.85 -11.68
C LEU A 473 27.97 -0.26 -12.73
N ASP A 474 28.67 -1.37 -12.41
CA ASP A 474 28.98 -2.39 -13.41
C ASP A 474 27.75 -3.02 -14.06
N PRO A 475 26.71 -3.44 -13.31
CA PRO A 475 25.51 -4.01 -13.92
C PRO A 475 24.77 -3.01 -14.82
N ALA A 476 24.69 -1.74 -14.39
CA ALA A 476 24.05 -0.68 -15.15
C ALA A 476 24.78 -0.36 -16.45
N LEU A 477 26.12 -0.29 -16.39
CA LEU A 477 26.96 -0.02 -17.55
C LEU A 477 26.94 -1.18 -18.55
N ALA A 478 26.97 -2.42 -18.06
CA ALA A 478 26.84 -3.61 -18.91
C ALA A 478 25.50 -3.61 -19.66
N LEU A 479 24.40 -3.31 -18.98
CA LEU A 479 23.08 -3.28 -19.60
C LEU A 479 22.93 -2.13 -20.61
N LEU A 480 23.47 -0.95 -20.31
CA LEU A 480 23.48 0.18 -21.25
C LEU A 480 24.33 -0.10 -22.49
N GLU A 481 25.43 -0.82 -22.33
CA GLU A 481 26.27 -1.26 -23.43
C GLU A 481 25.59 -2.33 -24.30
N GLU A 482 24.95 -3.33 -23.67
CA GLU A 482 24.14 -4.34 -24.36
C GLU A 482 23.00 -3.71 -25.18
N HIS A 483 22.36 -2.67 -24.63
CA HIS A 483 21.28 -1.93 -25.29
C HIS A 483 21.79 -0.87 -26.30
N GLY A 484 23.11 -0.70 -26.46
CA GLY A 484 23.71 0.21 -27.43
C GLY A 484 23.70 1.69 -27.05
N TRP A 485 23.42 2.04 -25.79
CA TRP A 485 23.41 3.43 -25.30
C TRP A 485 24.81 3.97 -25.02
N ILE A 486 25.75 3.09 -24.66
CA ILE A 486 27.16 3.41 -24.44
C ILE A 486 28.04 2.33 -25.07
N ARG A 487 29.33 2.63 -25.26
CA ARG A 487 30.33 1.67 -25.75
C ARG A 487 31.63 1.84 -24.99
N GLN A 488 32.15 0.78 -24.38
CA GLN A 488 33.41 0.83 -23.67
C GLN A 488 34.58 0.99 -24.66
N GLN A 489 35.44 1.98 -24.43
CA GLN A 489 36.66 2.15 -25.20
C GLN A 489 37.75 1.18 -24.74
N PRO A 490 38.65 0.76 -25.65
CA PRO A 490 39.84 0.01 -25.28
C PRO A 490 40.64 0.76 -24.22
N PRO A 491 41.16 0.06 -23.19
CA PRO A 491 42.01 0.70 -22.19
C PRO A 491 43.27 1.28 -22.87
N PRO A 492 43.70 2.50 -22.53
CA PRO A 492 44.90 3.07 -23.13
C PRO A 492 46.14 2.22 -22.77
N PRO A 493 47.15 2.17 -23.66
CA PRO A 493 48.35 1.38 -23.45
C PRO A 493 49.05 1.77 -22.14
N ARG A 494 49.43 0.77 -21.33
CA ARG A 494 50.03 1.00 -20.01
C ARG A 494 51.40 1.66 -20.15
N THR A 495 51.50 2.96 -19.85
CA THR A 495 52.77 3.66 -19.73
C THR A 495 53.41 3.35 -18.38
N GLY A 496 54.04 2.19 -18.24
CA GLY A 496 54.88 1.82 -17.09
C GLY A 496 54.40 0.60 -16.27
N ARG A 497 55.38 -0.16 -15.74
CA ARG A 497 55.16 -1.27 -14.79
C ARG A 497 54.88 -0.70 -13.39
N GLY A 498 53.61 -0.64 -12.97
CA GLY A 498 53.27 -0.45 -11.55
C GLY A 498 52.07 0.44 -11.18
N GLY A 499 51.35 1.04 -12.14
CA GLY A 499 50.17 1.87 -11.85
C GLY A 499 48.85 1.09 -11.77
N ARG A 500 47.92 1.55 -10.91
CA ARG A 500 46.50 1.12 -10.92
C ARG A 500 45.93 1.40 -12.31
N PRO A 501 45.21 0.45 -12.94
CA PRO A 501 44.66 0.66 -14.28
C PRO A 501 43.76 1.90 -14.31
N PRO A 502 43.76 2.65 -15.43
CA PRO A 502 42.89 3.80 -15.60
C PRO A 502 41.42 3.37 -15.52
N SER A 503 40.54 4.28 -15.08
CA SER A 503 39.11 4.01 -15.03
C SER A 503 38.60 3.66 -16.44
N PRO A 504 37.72 2.65 -16.59
CA PRO A 504 37.03 2.41 -17.85
C PRO A 504 36.39 3.68 -18.40
N ARG A 505 36.49 3.87 -19.71
CA ARG A 505 35.96 5.01 -20.45
C ARG A 505 34.90 4.52 -21.43
N TYR A 506 33.81 5.26 -21.54
CA TYR A 506 32.68 4.94 -22.41
C TYR A 506 32.43 6.10 -23.36
N GLU A 507 32.20 5.79 -24.63
CA GLU A 507 31.54 6.70 -25.58
C GLU A 507 30.03 6.63 -25.37
N THR A 508 29.32 7.75 -25.52
CA THR A 508 27.85 7.80 -25.44
C THR A 508 27.23 7.80 -26.84
N HIS A 509 26.07 7.17 -26.97
CA HIS A 509 25.34 7.13 -28.24
C HIS A 509 24.98 8.56 -28.72
N PRO A 510 25.11 8.90 -30.03
CA PRO A 510 24.81 10.23 -30.56
C PRO A 510 23.40 10.79 -30.26
N ARG A 511 22.40 9.92 -30.04
CA ARG A 511 21.04 10.31 -29.58
C ARG A 511 21.01 10.93 -28.17
N ILE A 512 22.03 10.70 -27.35
CA ILE A 512 22.19 11.38 -26.06
C ILE A 512 22.61 12.84 -26.29
N GLY A 513 23.40 13.12 -27.33
CA GLY A 513 23.90 14.47 -27.67
C GLY A 513 22.94 15.31 -28.52
N ARG A 514 22.08 14.67 -29.33
CA ARG A 514 21.05 15.34 -30.14
C ARG A 514 19.74 15.35 -29.34
N GLY A 515 19.26 16.54 -28.95
CA GLY A 515 17.96 16.66 -28.28
C GLY A 515 16.87 15.96 -29.07
N ALA A 516 16.03 15.18 -28.37
CA ALA A 516 14.79 14.63 -28.92
C ALA A 516 13.83 15.76 -29.33
#